data_AF-A0A7C2GX45-F1
#
_entry.id   AF-A0A7C2GX45-F1
#
_cell.length_a   1.000
_cell.length_b   1.000
_cell.length_c   1.000
_cell.angle_alpha   90.00
_cell.angle_beta   90.00
_cell.angle_gamma   90.00
#
_symmetry.space_group_name_H-M   'P 1'
#
loop_
_entity.id
_entity.type
_entity.pdbx_description
1 polymer ?
#
loop_
_entity_poly.entity_id
_entity_poly.type
_entity_poly.pdbx_seq_one_letter_code
_entity_poly.pdbx_strand_id
1 'polypeptide(L)'
;MQFQLCFYWENLPGHPPASNLDVVLQPEVFPMSGYHWHDDSARPKGSIQPSSFRTSGDGCSPSLQFYAPTVAGMHPMVIYAAATTYNQEFWVGAWANNGYCCVQLYENQDLYYKPGGAQPEHPDWYGFNVSVPTVAKMQTIAQQYRQQTAQRLCVNDMSLNWGGVFDLGPRYGGQYWQSPHAEHKLGLNVDLPFSCNNYLQTAYNIALANGGGAGPGGILVHSDHYHLRFVD
;
A
#
# COMPACT_ATOMS: atom_id res chain seq x y z
N MET A 1 10.77 -8.47 -5.92
CA MET A 1 10.67 -9.88 -5.51
C MET A 1 11.37 -10.72 -6.57
N GLN A 2 12.20 -11.67 -6.14
CA GLN A 2 12.97 -12.55 -7.04
C GLN A 2 12.40 -13.96 -7.03
N PHE A 3 12.22 -14.57 -8.19
CA PHE A 3 11.63 -15.92 -8.32
C PHE A 3 12.03 -16.58 -9.65
N GLN A 4 11.60 -17.83 -9.83
CA GLN A 4 11.78 -18.59 -11.06
C GLN A 4 10.46 -19.28 -11.42
N LEU A 5 10.17 -19.41 -12.71
CA LEU A 5 9.01 -20.14 -13.22
C LEU A 5 9.49 -21.36 -14.00
N CYS A 6 8.82 -22.50 -13.83
CA CYS A 6 9.11 -23.71 -14.61
C CYS A 6 7.86 -24.16 -15.35
N PHE A 7 8.04 -24.45 -16.64
CA PHE A 7 6.96 -24.70 -17.58
C PHE A 7 6.92 -26.18 -17.94
N TYR A 8 5.71 -26.72 -17.99
CA TYR A 8 5.44 -28.11 -18.32
C TYR A 8 4.36 -28.17 -19.39
N TRP A 9 4.51 -29.08 -20.35
CA TRP A 9 3.41 -29.46 -21.23
C TRP A 9 2.36 -30.18 -20.37
N GLU A 10 1.07 -29.88 -20.57
CA GLU A 10 -0.06 -30.21 -19.69
C GLU A 10 0.03 -31.53 -18.89
N ASN A 11 -0.29 -31.46 -17.59
CA ASN A 11 -0.83 -32.48 -16.65
C ASN A 11 -0.82 -33.97 -17.04
N LEU A 12 0.29 -34.48 -17.58
CA LEU A 12 0.49 -35.90 -17.85
C LEU A 12 1.77 -36.36 -17.16
N PRO A 13 1.69 -37.29 -16.20
CA PRO A 13 2.88 -37.88 -15.58
C PRO A 13 3.83 -38.41 -16.66
N GLY A 14 5.08 -37.91 -16.69
CA GLY A 14 6.14 -38.42 -17.56
C GLY A 14 6.52 -37.57 -18.77
N HIS A 15 5.91 -36.39 -18.99
CA HIS A 15 6.36 -35.48 -20.04
C HIS A 15 7.61 -34.68 -19.63
N PRO A 16 8.56 -34.45 -20.57
CA PRO A 16 9.72 -33.61 -20.30
C PRO A 16 9.29 -32.14 -20.10
N PRO A 17 10.05 -31.36 -19.31
CA PRO A 17 9.82 -29.93 -19.17
C PRO A 17 9.78 -29.20 -20.52
N ALA A 18 9.03 -28.09 -20.57
CA ALA A 18 8.90 -27.28 -21.78
C ALA A 18 10.16 -26.44 -22.02
N SER A 19 11.21 -27.10 -22.50
CA SER A 19 12.50 -26.49 -22.84
C SER A 19 12.47 -25.76 -24.18
N ASN A 20 13.37 -24.78 -24.36
CA ASN A 20 13.51 -24.00 -25.59
C ASN A 20 12.24 -23.27 -26.03
N LEU A 21 11.35 -22.98 -25.08
CA LEU A 21 10.10 -22.25 -25.29
C LEU A 21 10.37 -20.75 -25.16
N ASP A 22 10.03 -19.99 -26.20
CA ASP A 22 10.08 -18.53 -26.16
C ASP A 22 8.85 -18.02 -25.38
N VAL A 23 9.12 -17.27 -24.30
CA VAL A 23 8.13 -16.77 -23.34
C VAL A 23 8.27 -15.25 -23.22
N VAL A 24 7.12 -14.57 -23.23
CA VAL A 24 6.99 -13.14 -22.90
C VAL A 24 6.04 -13.01 -21.72
N LEU A 25 6.46 -12.21 -20.73
CA LEU A 25 5.68 -11.88 -19.55
C LEU A 25 5.23 -10.42 -19.62
N GLN A 26 3.93 -10.20 -19.49
CA GLN A 26 3.35 -8.86 -19.45
C GLN A 26 2.67 -8.63 -18.09
N PRO A 27 3.22 -7.73 -17.25
CA PRO A 27 2.56 -7.34 -16.01
C PRO A 27 1.32 -6.50 -16.33
N GLU A 28 0.22 -6.84 -15.66
CA GLU A 28 -1.04 -6.12 -15.67
C GLU A 28 -1.43 -5.72 -14.24
N VAL A 29 -2.57 -5.04 -14.10
CA VAL A 29 -3.15 -4.67 -12.79
C VAL A 29 -4.51 -5.30 -12.65
N PHE A 30 -4.78 -5.87 -11.47
CA PHE A 30 -6.14 -6.26 -11.14
C PHE A 30 -6.91 -5.02 -10.68
N PRO A 31 -8.02 -4.65 -11.37
CA PRO A 31 -8.84 -3.51 -11.01
C PRO A 31 -9.21 -3.55 -9.52
N MET A 32 -9.23 -2.38 -8.88
CA MET A 32 -9.71 -2.24 -7.49
C MET A 32 -8.96 -3.08 -6.42
N SER A 33 -7.81 -3.69 -6.74
CA SER A 33 -6.97 -4.36 -5.73
C SER A 33 -6.21 -3.37 -4.85
N GLY A 34 -5.76 -3.81 -3.67
CA GLY A 34 -4.97 -2.95 -2.77
C GLY A 34 -5.77 -1.89 -2.04
N TYR A 35 -7.11 -2.00 -2.04
CA TYR A 35 -8.03 -1.01 -1.48
C TYR A 35 -8.05 0.33 -2.25
N HIS A 36 -7.61 0.30 -3.50
CA HIS A 36 -7.84 1.38 -4.44
C HIS A 36 -9.26 1.32 -5.01
N TRP A 37 -9.89 2.47 -5.22
CA TRP A 37 -11.25 2.61 -5.74
C TRP A 37 -11.30 3.12 -7.18
N HIS A 38 -10.14 3.35 -7.77
CA HIS A 38 -10.02 3.78 -9.15
C HIS A 38 -9.29 2.70 -9.96
N ASP A 39 -9.73 2.55 -11.20
CA ASP A 39 -9.06 1.73 -12.19
C ASP A 39 -9.11 2.48 -13.52
N ASP A 40 -7.93 2.87 -14.00
CA ASP A 40 -7.76 3.59 -15.24
C ASP A 40 -6.40 3.24 -15.86
N SER A 41 -6.20 3.61 -17.12
CA SER A 41 -4.99 3.28 -17.88
C SER A 41 -3.69 3.85 -17.30
N ALA A 42 -3.77 4.86 -16.44
CA ALA A 42 -2.61 5.46 -15.77
C ALA A 42 -2.19 4.69 -14.51
N ARG A 43 -2.97 3.70 -14.05
CA ARG A 43 -2.60 2.85 -12.90
C ARG A 43 -1.27 2.13 -13.18
N PRO A 44 -0.23 2.36 -12.35
CA PRO A 44 1.07 1.71 -12.52
C PRO A 44 0.99 0.18 -12.46
N LYS A 45 1.52 -0.50 -13.49
CA LYS A 45 1.52 -1.96 -13.61
C LYS A 45 2.73 -2.66 -12.97
N GLY A 46 3.78 -1.92 -12.67
CA GLY A 46 5.09 -2.48 -12.30
C GLY A 46 5.88 -2.95 -13.52
N SER A 47 6.98 -3.64 -13.27
CA SER A 47 7.82 -4.20 -14.34
C SER A 47 8.46 -5.51 -13.91
N ILE A 48 8.79 -6.36 -14.87
CA ILE A 48 9.48 -7.64 -14.66
C ILE A 48 10.73 -7.71 -15.53
N GLN A 49 11.82 -8.20 -14.97
CA GLN A 49 13.09 -8.35 -15.67
C GLN A 49 13.70 -9.74 -15.46
N PRO A 50 14.08 -10.44 -16.54
CA PRO A 50 13.71 -10.14 -17.93
C PRO A 50 12.20 -10.33 -18.17
N SER A 51 11.62 -9.54 -19.08
CA SER A 51 10.22 -9.68 -19.52
C SER A 51 10.05 -10.62 -20.71
N SER A 52 11.15 -11.06 -21.33
CA SER A 52 11.14 -12.09 -22.37
C SER A 52 12.36 -12.98 -22.20
N PHE A 53 12.19 -14.28 -22.43
CA PHE A 53 13.25 -15.26 -22.30
C PHE A 53 12.92 -16.54 -23.06
N ARG A 54 13.93 -17.37 -23.24
CA ARG A 54 13.78 -18.75 -23.70
C ARG A 54 14.02 -19.68 -22.53
N THR A 55 13.15 -20.66 -22.30
CA THR A 55 13.31 -21.62 -21.20
C THR A 55 14.56 -22.49 -21.40
N SER A 56 15.25 -22.81 -20.31
CA SER A 56 16.41 -23.70 -20.32
C SER A 56 16.02 -25.16 -20.55
N GLY A 57 17.02 -26.06 -20.63
CA GLY A 57 16.80 -27.50 -20.86
C GLY A 57 15.93 -28.18 -19.81
N ASP A 58 15.86 -27.62 -18.60
CA ASP A 58 14.99 -28.03 -17.50
C ASP A 58 13.58 -27.40 -17.56
N GLY A 59 13.27 -26.63 -18.60
CA GLY A 59 12.00 -25.94 -18.80
C GLY A 59 11.78 -24.73 -17.91
N CYS A 60 12.81 -24.24 -17.21
CA CYS A 60 12.68 -23.10 -16.31
C CYS A 60 13.11 -21.77 -16.93
N SER A 61 12.60 -20.68 -16.38
CA SER A 61 13.03 -19.32 -16.70
C SER A 61 14.41 -19.03 -16.11
N PRO A 62 15.13 -18.00 -16.58
CA PRO A 62 16.16 -17.36 -15.76
C PRO A 62 15.54 -16.82 -14.46
N SER A 63 16.38 -16.38 -13.53
CA SER A 63 15.88 -15.67 -12.36
C SER A 63 15.16 -14.39 -12.78
N LEU A 64 13.91 -14.27 -12.35
CA LEU A 64 13.03 -13.15 -12.65
C LEU A 64 12.99 -12.21 -11.44
N GLN A 65 13.03 -10.91 -11.71
CA GLN A 65 12.83 -9.87 -10.72
C GLN A 65 11.57 -9.08 -11.09
N PHE A 66 10.57 -9.11 -10.20
CA PHE A 66 9.43 -8.19 -10.26
C PHE A 66 9.70 -6.94 -9.41
N TYR A 67 9.49 -5.78 -10.02
CA TYR A 67 9.50 -4.48 -9.38
C TYR A 67 8.05 -3.99 -9.27
N ALA A 68 7.52 -4.09 -8.05
CA ALA A 68 6.21 -3.53 -7.73
C ALA A 68 6.25 -2.01 -7.91
N PRO A 69 5.16 -1.40 -8.42
CA PRO A 69 5.03 0.04 -8.37
C PRO A 69 4.89 0.50 -6.91
N THR A 70 4.93 1.80 -6.65
CA THR A 70 4.64 2.36 -5.32
C THR A 70 3.18 2.20 -4.88
N VAL A 71 2.34 1.64 -5.77
CA VAL A 71 0.92 1.32 -5.57
C VAL A 71 0.84 -0.12 -5.04
N ALA A 72 0.04 -0.35 -4.01
CA ALA A 72 -0.22 -1.70 -3.51
C ALA A 72 -1.32 -2.37 -4.35
N GLY A 73 -1.31 -3.70 -4.43
CA GLY A 73 -2.33 -4.40 -5.20
C GLY A 73 -1.89 -5.74 -5.76
N MET A 74 -2.77 -6.33 -6.56
CA MET A 74 -2.54 -7.58 -7.25
C MET A 74 -2.15 -7.29 -8.71
N HIS A 75 -1.07 -7.92 -9.15
CA HIS A 75 -0.51 -7.79 -10.48
C HIS A 75 -0.56 -9.15 -11.19
N PRO A 76 -1.60 -9.40 -12.01
CA PRO A 76 -1.60 -10.56 -12.89
C PRO A 76 -0.47 -10.43 -13.90
N MET A 77 0.21 -11.54 -14.15
CA MET A 77 1.30 -11.68 -15.09
C MET A 77 0.81 -12.54 -16.23
N VAL A 78 0.50 -11.90 -17.36
CA VAL A 78 0.06 -12.62 -18.55
C VAL A 78 1.27 -13.27 -19.21
N ILE A 79 1.19 -14.57 -19.42
CA ILE A 79 2.23 -15.39 -20.04
C ILE A 79 1.83 -15.63 -21.49
N TYR A 80 2.65 -15.13 -22.41
CA TYR A 80 2.59 -15.47 -23.83
C TYR A 80 3.71 -16.44 -24.16
N ALA A 81 3.36 -17.67 -24.52
CA ALA A 81 4.31 -18.70 -24.95
C ALA A 81 4.07 -19.03 -26.42
N ALA A 82 5.12 -19.02 -27.24
CA ALA A 82 5.02 -19.14 -28.70
C ALA A 82 4.35 -20.45 -29.20
N ALA A 83 4.18 -21.44 -28.32
CA ALA A 83 3.62 -22.75 -28.63
C ALA A 83 2.20 -22.98 -28.08
N THR A 84 1.58 -21.99 -27.42
CA THR A 84 0.26 -22.16 -26.81
C THR A 84 -0.80 -21.28 -27.49
N THR A 85 -2.00 -21.82 -27.65
CA THR A 85 -3.19 -21.08 -28.10
C THR A 85 -3.90 -20.34 -26.98
N TYR A 86 -3.45 -20.53 -25.73
CA TYR A 86 -4.03 -19.96 -24.52
C TYR A 86 -2.97 -19.21 -23.74
N ASN A 87 -3.33 -18.01 -23.28
CA ASN A 87 -2.53 -17.26 -22.32
C ASN A 87 -2.75 -17.87 -20.94
N GLN A 88 -1.67 -18.12 -20.22
CA GLN A 88 -1.75 -18.46 -18.79
C GLN A 88 -1.47 -17.20 -17.96
N GLU A 89 -1.87 -17.23 -16.69
CA GLU A 89 -1.56 -16.15 -15.76
C GLU A 89 -1.09 -16.69 -14.42
N PHE A 90 -0.22 -15.93 -13.76
CA PHE A 90 0.04 -16.05 -12.33
C PHE A 90 -0.05 -14.67 -11.69
N TRP A 91 -0.21 -14.63 -10.38
CA TRP A 91 -0.52 -13.39 -9.67
C TRP A 91 0.62 -13.02 -8.73
N VAL A 92 1.04 -11.76 -8.78
CA VAL A 92 2.01 -11.19 -7.84
C VAL A 92 1.31 -10.14 -6.99
N GLY A 93 1.29 -10.33 -5.68
CA GLY A 93 0.81 -9.30 -4.77
C GLY A 93 1.94 -8.35 -4.35
N ALA A 94 1.60 -7.07 -4.23
CA ALA A 94 2.44 -6.01 -3.71
C ALA A 94 1.75 -5.38 -2.50
N TRP A 95 2.50 -5.30 -1.39
CA TRP A 95 2.05 -4.72 -0.12
C TRP A 95 3.14 -3.82 0.44
N ALA A 96 2.74 -2.85 1.24
CA ALA A 96 3.68 -2.11 2.06
C ALA A 96 4.36 -3.01 3.11
N ASN A 97 5.52 -2.53 3.59
CA ASN A 97 6.26 -3.07 4.73
C ASN A 97 6.54 -4.59 4.70
N ASN A 98 7.12 -5.10 3.60
CA ASN A 98 7.56 -6.50 3.46
C ASN A 98 6.50 -7.57 3.82
N GLY A 99 5.21 -7.26 3.67
CA GLY A 99 4.12 -8.20 3.97
C GLY A 99 3.52 -8.06 5.38
N TYR A 100 4.00 -7.13 6.21
CA TYR A 100 3.25 -6.67 7.37
C TYR A 100 2.14 -5.72 6.88
N CYS A 101 0.95 -6.28 6.66
CA CYS A 101 -0.24 -5.49 6.33
C CYS A 101 -0.38 -4.29 7.26
N CYS A 102 -0.86 -3.15 6.73
CA CYS A 102 -1.30 -2.09 7.62
C CYS A 102 -2.46 -2.66 8.43
N VAL A 103 -2.32 -2.66 9.75
CA VAL A 103 -3.36 -3.12 10.64
C VAL A 103 -4.29 -1.97 10.91
N GLN A 104 -5.58 -2.27 11.01
CA GLN A 104 -6.52 -1.29 11.52
C GLN A 104 -6.06 -0.90 12.93
N LEU A 105 -5.88 0.40 13.15
CA LEU A 105 -5.84 1.02 14.46
C LEU A 105 -7.22 0.79 15.07
N TYR A 106 -7.38 -0.40 15.66
CA TYR A 106 -8.66 -0.95 16.09
C TYR A 106 -9.35 0.00 17.03
N GLU A 107 -10.58 0.34 16.67
CA GLU A 107 -11.38 1.39 17.27
C GLU A 107 -11.35 1.30 18.80
N ASN A 108 -10.54 2.15 19.42
CA ASN A 108 -10.77 2.55 20.79
C ASN A 108 -11.59 3.84 20.73
N GLN A 109 -12.92 3.67 20.74
CA GLN A 109 -13.88 4.77 20.69
C GLN A 109 -13.71 5.77 21.85
N ASP A 110 -12.90 5.48 22.87
CA ASP A 110 -12.62 6.42 23.97
C ASP A 110 -11.36 7.27 23.76
N LEU A 111 -10.47 6.87 22.86
CA LEU A 111 -9.14 7.48 22.72
C LEU A 111 -9.01 8.37 21.48
N TYR A 112 -9.51 7.92 20.33
CA TYR A 112 -9.40 8.67 19.09
C TYR A 112 -10.64 8.52 18.22
N TYR A 113 -10.79 9.39 17.23
CA TYR A 113 -11.86 9.36 16.24
C TYR A 113 -11.37 9.96 14.92
N LYS A 114 -12.05 9.61 13.83
CA LYS A 114 -11.79 10.20 12.51
C LYS A 114 -12.88 11.20 12.15
N PRO A 115 -12.54 12.39 11.66
CA PRO A 115 -13.54 13.31 11.17
C PRO A 115 -14.06 12.84 9.81
N GLY A 116 -15.37 12.97 9.59
CA GLY A 116 -16.00 12.64 8.32
C GLY A 116 -16.48 11.20 8.18
N GLY A 117 -16.99 10.86 7.00
CA GLY A 117 -17.55 9.56 6.66
C GLY A 117 -17.22 9.17 5.21
N ALA A 118 -17.67 7.98 4.82
CA ALA A 118 -17.49 7.45 3.47
C ALA A 118 -17.86 8.50 2.40
N GLN A 119 -16.95 8.69 1.44
CA GLN A 119 -17.22 9.51 0.26
C GLN A 119 -17.74 8.59 -0.86
N PRO A 120 -18.62 9.07 -1.76
CA PRO A 120 -19.12 8.28 -2.87
C PRO A 120 -18.03 7.64 -3.74
N GLU A 121 -16.89 8.33 -3.88
CA GLU A 121 -15.73 7.88 -4.68
C GLU A 121 -14.83 6.87 -3.94
N HIS A 122 -14.93 6.80 -2.60
CA HIS A 122 -14.20 5.87 -1.75
C HIS A 122 -15.14 5.34 -0.66
N PRO A 123 -16.12 4.49 -1.02
CA PRO A 123 -17.17 4.05 -0.10
C PRO A 123 -16.64 3.18 1.05
N ASP A 124 -15.50 2.51 0.85
CA ASP A 124 -14.80 1.73 1.89
C ASP A 124 -13.74 2.54 2.65
N TRP A 125 -14.01 3.83 2.89
CA TRP A 125 -13.22 4.77 3.71
C TRP A 125 -12.94 4.31 5.17
N TYR A 126 -13.41 3.12 5.54
CA TYR A 126 -13.44 2.57 6.91
C TYR A 126 -12.06 2.21 7.50
N GLY A 127 -10.98 2.28 6.72
CA GLY A 127 -9.65 1.85 7.16
C GLY A 127 -8.86 2.92 7.91
N PHE A 128 -8.68 2.75 9.23
CA PHE A 128 -7.66 3.43 10.02
C PHE A 128 -6.36 2.62 9.97
N ASN A 129 -5.69 2.43 8.83
CA ASN A 129 -4.60 1.45 8.80
C ASN A 129 -3.24 2.10 8.98
N VAL A 130 -2.42 1.53 9.85
CA VAL A 130 -1.03 1.92 10.05
C VAL A 130 -0.18 0.67 10.32
N SER A 131 1.14 0.80 10.37
CA SER A 131 2.01 -0.31 10.77
C SER A 131 1.77 -0.67 12.24
N VAL A 132 2.07 -1.92 12.62
CA VAL A 132 1.95 -2.38 14.01
C VAL A 132 2.76 -1.48 14.99
N PRO A 133 4.01 -1.08 14.69
CA PRO A 133 4.73 -0.12 15.51
C PRO A 133 4.01 1.24 15.64
N THR A 134 3.43 1.74 14.56
CA THR A 134 2.66 2.99 14.58
C THR A 134 1.38 2.88 15.42
N VAL A 135 0.69 1.74 15.42
CA VAL A 135 -0.47 1.50 16.31
C VAL A 135 -0.09 1.73 17.77
N ALA A 136 1.00 1.12 18.23
CA ALA A 136 1.42 1.23 19.61
C ALA A 136 1.71 2.70 20.00
N LYS A 137 2.43 3.42 19.13
CA LYS A 137 2.74 4.85 19.35
C LYS A 137 1.47 5.70 19.37
N MET A 138 0.54 5.47 18.45
CA MET A 138 -0.74 6.20 18.40
C MET A 138 -1.62 5.92 19.61
N GLN A 139 -1.65 4.67 20.12
CA GLN A 139 -2.37 4.35 21.35
C GLN A 139 -1.81 5.15 22.54
N THR A 140 -0.49 5.23 22.69
CA THR A 140 0.15 6.03 23.75
C THR A 140 -0.14 7.53 23.60
N ILE A 141 -0.02 8.07 22.38
CA ILE A 141 -0.33 9.48 22.08
C ILE A 141 -1.77 9.80 22.45
N ALA A 142 -2.72 9.00 22.02
CA ALA A 142 -4.14 9.22 22.28
C ALA A 142 -4.49 9.07 23.77
N GLN A 143 -3.88 8.11 24.49
CA GLN A 143 -4.04 7.96 25.94
C GLN A 143 -3.56 9.19 26.70
N GLN A 144 -2.35 9.68 26.41
CA GLN A 144 -1.81 10.87 27.07
C GLN A 144 -2.63 12.12 26.74
N TYR A 145 -3.06 12.26 25.48
CA TYR A 145 -3.93 13.37 25.08
C TYR A 145 -5.26 13.35 25.85
N ARG A 146 -5.89 12.18 25.95
CA ARG A 146 -7.13 12.01 26.71
C ARG A 146 -6.95 12.33 28.19
N GLN A 147 -5.85 11.90 28.80
CA GLN A 147 -5.54 12.19 30.21
C GLN A 147 -5.34 13.69 30.46
N GLN A 148 -4.74 14.43 29.53
CA GLN A 148 -4.44 15.84 29.72
C GLN A 148 -5.60 16.78 29.35
N THR A 149 -6.48 16.35 28.43
CA THR A 149 -7.51 17.23 27.85
C THR A 149 -8.94 16.78 28.12
N ALA A 150 -9.12 15.55 28.61
CA ALA A 150 -10.39 14.84 28.65
C ALA A 150 -11.09 14.67 27.27
N GLN A 151 -10.40 14.97 26.16
CA GLN A 151 -10.91 14.84 24.79
C GLN A 151 -10.33 13.62 24.07
N ARG A 152 -11.06 13.10 23.08
CA ARG A 152 -10.54 12.13 22.12
C ARG A 152 -9.61 12.85 21.14
N LEU A 153 -8.53 12.18 20.72
CA LEU A 153 -7.65 12.68 19.68
C LEU A 153 -8.32 12.53 18.31
N CYS A 154 -8.43 13.60 17.55
CA CYS A 154 -8.92 13.54 16.18
C CYS A 154 -7.76 13.16 15.25
N VAL A 155 -7.92 12.08 14.49
CA VAL A 155 -6.92 11.54 13.54
C VAL A 155 -7.54 11.46 12.15
N ASN A 156 -6.79 11.72 11.09
CA ASN A 156 -7.29 11.62 9.73
C ASN A 156 -6.44 10.67 8.87
N ASP A 157 -5.83 11.14 7.79
CA ASP A 157 -5.22 10.28 6.80
C ASP A 157 -4.12 9.43 7.44
N MET A 158 -4.15 8.15 7.12
CA MET A 158 -3.23 7.11 7.58
C MET A 158 -2.85 6.30 6.35
N SER A 159 -3.03 4.98 6.31
CA SER A 159 -2.77 4.17 5.12
C SER A 159 -4.00 3.39 4.68
N LEU A 160 -4.01 3.04 3.39
CA LEU A 160 -4.84 1.96 2.87
C LEU A 160 -4.45 0.63 3.56
N ASN A 161 -5.34 -0.37 3.55
CA ASN A 161 -5.10 -1.61 4.30
C ASN A 161 -3.85 -2.37 3.81
N TRP A 162 -3.53 -2.28 2.52
CA TRP A 162 -2.31 -2.86 1.94
C TRP A 162 -1.16 -1.84 1.83
N GLY A 163 -1.36 -0.63 2.37
CA GLY A 163 -0.54 0.53 2.08
C GLY A 163 -0.67 0.97 0.63
N GLY A 164 0.39 1.53 0.06
CA GLY A 164 0.35 2.11 -1.28
C GLY A 164 -0.15 3.55 -1.30
N VAL A 165 -0.02 4.21 -2.45
CA VAL A 165 -0.37 5.63 -2.59
C VAL A 165 -1.88 5.83 -2.70
N PHE A 166 -2.45 6.84 -2.04
CA PHE A 166 -3.86 7.13 -2.24
C PHE A 166 -4.14 7.51 -3.71
N ASP A 167 -5.18 6.90 -4.27
CA ASP A 167 -5.70 7.14 -5.62
C ASP A 167 -6.74 8.26 -5.57
N LEU A 168 -6.39 9.40 -4.98
CA LEU A 168 -7.26 10.58 -4.97
C LEU A 168 -7.20 11.30 -6.31
N GLY A 169 -8.37 11.63 -6.86
CA GLY A 169 -8.52 12.24 -8.17
C GLY A 169 -8.53 13.77 -8.19
N PRO A 170 -8.93 14.36 -9.34
CA PRO A 170 -8.97 15.81 -9.57
C PRO A 170 -9.74 16.63 -8.54
N ARG A 171 -10.74 16.01 -7.89
CA ARG A 171 -11.49 16.64 -6.79
C ARG A 171 -10.60 17.07 -5.62
N TYR A 172 -9.44 16.42 -5.44
CA TYR A 172 -8.47 16.69 -4.38
C TYR A 172 -7.21 17.40 -4.90
N GLY A 173 -7.26 17.99 -6.11
CA GLY A 173 -6.18 18.80 -6.65
C GLY A 173 -5.06 18.05 -7.36
N GLY A 174 -5.26 16.78 -7.75
CA GLY A 174 -4.26 15.95 -8.45
C GLY A 174 -4.84 15.09 -9.58
N GLN A 175 -4.02 14.27 -10.22
CA GLN A 175 -4.51 13.17 -11.06
C GLN A 175 -4.58 11.90 -10.21
N TYR A 176 -5.45 10.96 -10.58
CA TYR A 176 -5.38 9.63 -9.99
C TYR A 176 -3.95 9.09 -10.09
N TRP A 177 -3.48 8.42 -9.04
CA TRP A 177 -2.13 7.88 -8.95
C TRP A 177 -0.99 8.92 -8.91
N GLN A 178 -1.32 10.22 -8.93
CA GLN A 178 -0.39 11.34 -8.81
C GLN A 178 -0.91 12.28 -7.72
N SER A 179 -0.80 11.86 -6.45
CA SER A 179 -1.44 12.58 -5.34
C SER A 179 -0.50 12.83 -4.15
N PRO A 180 -0.73 13.93 -3.38
CA PRO A 180 0.21 14.51 -2.41
C PRO A 180 0.44 13.70 -1.13
N HIS A 181 -0.24 12.56 -0.98
CA HIS A 181 -0.12 11.67 0.17
C HIS A 181 0.78 10.45 -0.11
N ALA A 182 1.82 10.63 -0.93
CA ALA A 182 2.74 9.56 -1.29
C ALA A 182 3.50 8.99 -0.06
N GLU A 183 3.57 9.72 1.04
CA GLU A 183 4.23 9.28 2.27
C GLU A 183 3.40 8.25 3.04
N HIS A 184 2.08 8.44 3.05
CA HIS A 184 1.10 7.57 3.71
C HIS A 184 1.08 6.12 3.20
N LYS A 185 1.92 5.75 2.23
CA LYS A 185 1.94 4.43 1.62
C LYS A 185 2.48 3.31 2.50
N LEU A 186 3.14 3.60 3.63
CA LEU A 186 3.85 2.59 4.43
C LEU A 186 3.24 2.27 5.80
N GLY A 187 2.15 2.92 6.21
CA GLY A 187 1.64 2.79 7.57
C GLY A 187 2.43 3.56 8.61
N LEU A 188 3.28 4.50 8.18
CA LEU A 188 4.20 5.25 9.03
C LEU A 188 3.80 6.72 9.22
N ASN A 189 2.62 7.10 8.74
CA ASN A 189 2.15 8.47 8.78
C ASN A 189 0.72 8.55 9.31
N VAL A 190 0.45 9.63 10.04
CA VAL A 190 -0.86 9.94 10.61
C VAL A 190 -1.05 11.45 10.60
N ASP A 191 -2.18 11.91 10.08
CA ASP A 191 -2.54 13.32 10.14
C ASP A 191 -3.39 13.63 11.38
N LEU A 192 -3.09 14.73 12.08
CA LEU A 192 -3.88 15.28 13.18
C LEU A 192 -4.52 16.60 12.73
N PRO A 193 -5.80 16.61 12.33
CA PRO A 193 -6.42 17.79 11.76
C PRO A 193 -6.63 18.90 12.78
N PHE A 194 -6.49 20.15 12.33
CA PHE A 194 -6.69 21.32 13.17
C PHE A 194 -8.17 21.60 13.45
N SER A 195 -9.04 21.22 12.52
CA SER A 195 -10.49 21.48 12.58
C SER A 195 -11.22 20.75 13.71
N CYS A 196 -10.63 19.70 14.27
CA CYS A 196 -11.29 18.80 15.23
C CYS A 196 -10.42 18.48 16.46
N ASN A 197 -9.23 19.07 16.57
CA ASN A 197 -8.39 19.01 17.77
C ASN A 197 -8.36 20.38 18.46
N ASN A 198 -9.08 20.53 19.58
CA ASN A 198 -9.15 21.81 20.30
C ASN A 198 -7.86 22.17 21.06
N TYR A 199 -6.98 21.20 21.31
CA TYR A 199 -5.74 21.38 22.07
C TYR A 199 -4.52 21.06 21.21
N LEU A 200 -4.35 21.80 20.10
CA LEU A 200 -3.33 21.55 19.08
C LEU A 200 -1.91 21.45 19.65
N GLN A 201 -1.50 22.40 20.49
CA GLN A 201 -0.15 22.38 21.06
C GLN A 201 0.07 21.17 21.98
N THR A 202 -0.96 20.75 22.73
CA THR A 202 -0.91 19.54 23.55
C THR A 202 -0.76 18.30 22.67
N ALA A 203 -1.55 18.19 21.60
CA ALA A 203 -1.44 17.09 20.64
C ALA A 203 -0.04 17.04 20.00
N TYR A 204 0.49 18.18 19.58
CA TYR A 204 1.85 18.30 19.02
C TYR A 204 2.93 17.83 20.01
N ASN A 205 2.91 18.35 21.24
CA ASN A 205 3.93 18.04 22.24
C ASN A 205 3.93 16.54 22.60
N ILE A 206 2.74 15.95 22.75
CA ILE A 206 2.58 14.53 23.04
C ILE A 206 3.04 13.70 21.83
N ALA A 207 2.64 14.05 20.61
CA ALA A 207 3.08 13.35 19.41
C ALA A 207 4.60 13.35 19.27
N LEU A 208 5.23 14.52 19.48
CA LEU A 208 6.68 14.68 19.41
C LEU A 208 7.38 13.80 20.46
N ALA A 209 6.90 13.81 21.71
CA ALA A 209 7.47 13.01 22.80
C ALA A 209 7.37 11.50 22.57
N ASN A 210 6.41 11.06 21.75
CA ASN A 210 6.16 9.65 21.45
C ASN A 210 6.58 9.25 20.03
N GLY A 211 7.51 10.02 19.43
CA GLY A 211 8.16 9.64 18.18
C GLY A 211 7.37 9.95 16.91
N GLY A 212 6.35 10.79 16.96
CA GLY A 212 5.60 11.28 15.80
C GLY A 212 6.38 12.20 14.87
N GLY A 213 7.62 12.56 15.21
CA GLY A 213 8.54 13.29 14.34
C GLY A 213 9.85 12.54 14.11
N ALA A 214 9.83 11.20 14.18
CA ALA A 214 11.05 10.40 14.03
C ALA A 214 11.52 10.30 12.57
N GLY A 215 10.65 10.57 11.59
CA GLY A 215 11.03 10.63 10.18
C GLY A 215 11.77 11.92 9.78
N PRO A 216 12.31 11.98 8.55
CA PRO A 216 12.96 13.18 8.03
C PRO A 216 12.06 14.42 8.16
N GLY A 217 12.61 15.55 8.57
CA GLY A 217 11.85 16.81 8.71
C GLY A 217 10.92 16.89 9.94
N GLY A 218 10.88 15.87 10.79
CA GLY A 218 10.09 15.90 12.02
C GLY A 218 8.58 15.80 11.77
N ILE A 219 7.80 16.36 12.71
CA ILE A 219 6.36 16.61 12.50
C ILE A 219 6.25 17.77 11.52
N LEU A 220 5.66 17.54 10.35
CA LEU A 220 5.34 18.65 9.45
C LEU A 220 4.08 19.37 9.90
N VAL A 221 4.10 20.68 9.75
CA VAL A 221 2.97 21.55 10.04
C VAL A 221 2.41 22.03 8.71
N HIS A 222 1.28 21.45 8.31
CA HIS A 222 0.52 21.92 7.15
C HIS A 222 -0.47 23.01 7.60
N SER A 223 -1.16 23.64 6.65
CA SER A 223 -2.13 24.70 6.94
C SER A 223 -3.33 24.22 7.75
N ASP A 224 -3.62 22.92 7.74
CA ASP A 224 -4.86 22.31 8.23
C ASP A 224 -4.64 21.08 9.12
N HIS A 225 -3.40 20.58 9.26
CA HIS A 225 -3.09 19.43 10.11
C HIS A 225 -1.60 19.38 10.53
N TYR A 226 -1.31 18.60 11.57
CA TYR A 226 0.04 18.08 11.81
C TYR A 226 0.19 16.74 11.11
N HIS A 227 1.25 16.59 10.34
CA HIS A 227 1.59 15.33 9.67
C HIS A 227 2.70 14.63 10.45
N LEU A 228 2.35 13.52 11.08
CA LEU A 228 3.25 12.73 11.91
C LEU A 228 4.00 11.73 11.03
N ARG A 229 5.27 11.51 11.36
CA ARG A 229 6.15 10.54 10.73
C ARG A 229 6.78 9.64 11.78
N PHE A 230 6.52 8.35 11.65
CA PHE A 230 7.12 7.31 12.45
C PHE A 230 8.20 6.59 11.67
N VAL A 231 9.11 5.96 12.40
CA VAL A 231 10.05 4.97 11.88
C VAL A 231 9.77 3.64 12.57
N ASP A 232 10.00 2.55 11.85
CA ASP A 232 9.98 1.19 12.41
C ASP A 232 11.20 0.95 13.31
#